data_AF-A0A496R3T0-F1
#
_entry.id   AF-A0A496R3T0-F1
#
_cell.length_a   1.000
_cell.length_b   1.000
_cell.length_c   1.000
_cell.angle_alpha   90.00
_cell.angle_beta   90.00
_cell.angle_gamma   90.00
#
_symmetry.space_group_name_H-M   'P 1'
#
loop_
_entity.id
_entity.type
_entity.pdbx_description
1 polymer ?
#
loop_
_entity_poly.entity_id
_entity_poly.type
_entity_poly.pdbx_seq_one_letter_code
_entity_poly.pdbx_strand_id
1 'polypeptide(L)'
;MNQLLEQFILEARDTLEKTSRDLLLLEKEPDNMDIIAELFRAVHTLKGNSGLFNFPAMTKVLHAAEDLMAAVRDNKLSFSAVVADNIFEAMDFVSTLLDEIEDTGELSTDYNEQSTVIAESVKSVNVPNPDLTEVTKPHKENEKEVSSKENSQEDLSDIPESVLMECFKLAQAGNVNLVTYSPEESSFYKGEDPFLFARRIPGFIWGTARGKEPWPSLEEMDCYRCTVEFRILSST
;
A
#
# COMPACT_ATOMS: atom_id res chain seq x y z
N MET A 1 -16.33 28.19 -4.09
CA MET A 1 -15.42 27.04 -4.23
C MET A 1 -14.12 27.51 -4.89
N ASN A 2 -12.96 26.94 -4.57
CA ASN A 2 -11.73 27.24 -5.32
C ASN A 2 -11.58 26.26 -6.50
N GLN A 3 -10.80 26.64 -7.52
CA GLN A 3 -10.62 25.83 -8.73
C GLN A 3 -10.06 24.44 -8.45
N LEU A 4 -9.23 24.31 -7.40
CA LEU A 4 -8.66 23.02 -6.99
C LEU A 4 -9.75 22.07 -6.46
N LEU A 5 -10.70 22.58 -5.67
CA LEU A 5 -11.80 21.78 -5.14
C LEU A 5 -12.80 21.39 -6.24
N GLU A 6 -13.10 22.28 -7.18
CA GLU A 6 -13.92 21.97 -8.35
C GLU A 6 -13.30 20.84 -9.19
N GLN A 7 -12.00 20.92 -9.46
CA GLN A 7 -11.28 19.87 -10.18
C GLN A 7 -11.29 18.54 -9.42
N PHE A 8 -11.09 18.58 -8.09
CA PHE A 8 -11.15 17.40 -7.25
C PHE A 8 -12.53 16.72 -7.30
N ILE A 9 -13.62 17.47 -7.20
CA ILE A 9 -14.98 16.91 -7.25
C ILE A 9 -15.22 16.21 -8.59
N LEU A 10 -14.81 16.82 -9.70
CA LEU A 10 -14.95 16.24 -11.04
C LEU A 10 -14.17 14.93 -11.18
N GLU A 11 -12.90 14.92 -10.78
CA GLU A 11 -12.04 13.73 -10.81
C GLU A 11 -12.57 12.63 -9.88
N ALA A 12 -13.06 13.01 -8.70
CA ALA A 12 -13.64 12.08 -7.74
C ALA A 12 -14.88 11.40 -8.31
N ARG A 13 -15.78 12.15 -8.95
CA ARG A 13 -16.99 11.58 -9.59
C ARG A 13 -16.64 10.63 -10.74
N ASP A 14 -15.68 10.97 -11.60
CA ASP A 14 -15.22 10.06 -12.67
C ASP A 14 -14.61 8.78 -12.09
N THR A 15 -13.84 8.91 -11.01
CA THR A 15 -13.24 7.78 -10.30
C THR A 15 -14.31 6.88 -9.67
N LEU A 16 -15.34 7.45 -9.05
CA LEU A 16 -16.47 6.69 -8.49
C LEU A 16 -17.23 5.94 -9.58
N GLU A 17 -17.51 6.58 -10.72
CA GLU A 17 -18.21 5.94 -11.84
C GLU A 17 -17.39 4.77 -12.42
N LYS A 18 -16.07 4.98 -12.58
CA LYS A 18 -15.16 3.91 -13.02
C LYS A 18 -15.15 2.75 -12.03
N THR A 19 -14.99 3.04 -10.74
CA THR A 19 -14.95 2.05 -9.66
C THR A 19 -16.21 1.19 -9.68
N SER A 20 -17.39 1.79 -9.85
CA SER A 20 -18.65 1.06 -9.94
C SER A 20 -18.74 0.13 -11.15
N ARG A 21 -18.25 0.56 -12.32
CA ARG A 21 -18.22 -0.29 -13.52
C ARG A 21 -17.28 -1.47 -13.34
N ASP A 22 -16.11 -1.24 -12.78
CA ASP A 22 -15.07 -2.26 -12.58
C ASP A 22 -15.52 -3.31 -11.54
N LEU A 23 -16.20 -2.89 -10.47
CA LEU A 23 -16.82 -3.80 -9.50
C LEU A 23 -17.84 -4.74 -10.15
N LEU A 24 -18.72 -4.21 -11.01
CA LEU A 24 -19.71 -5.02 -11.75
C LEU A 24 -19.07 -6.00 -12.74
N LEU A 25 -17.89 -5.66 -13.28
CA LEU A 25 -17.12 -6.59 -14.11
C LEU A 25 -16.52 -7.71 -13.26
N LEU A 26 -15.97 -7.38 -12.08
CA LEU A 26 -15.41 -8.36 -11.14
C LEU A 26 -16.47 -9.32 -10.58
N GLU A 27 -17.75 -8.95 -10.50
CA GLU A 27 -18.80 -9.91 -10.16
C GLU A 27 -18.89 -11.08 -11.16
N LYS A 28 -18.54 -10.83 -12.42
CA LYS A 28 -18.53 -11.84 -13.49
C LYS A 28 -17.17 -12.53 -13.63
N GLU A 29 -16.11 -11.79 -13.34
CA GLU A 29 -14.72 -12.22 -13.48
C GLU A 29 -13.93 -11.97 -12.18
N PRO A 30 -14.26 -12.69 -11.07
CA PRO A 30 -13.73 -12.38 -9.74
C PRO A 30 -12.22 -12.57 -9.59
N ASP A 31 -11.61 -13.35 -10.47
CA ASP A 31 -10.17 -13.63 -10.49
C ASP A 31 -9.40 -12.73 -11.47
N ASN A 32 -10.06 -11.74 -12.08
CA ASN A 32 -9.42 -10.82 -13.03
C ASN A 32 -8.53 -9.81 -12.30
N MET A 33 -7.27 -10.18 -12.14
CA MET A 33 -6.26 -9.38 -11.42
C MET A 33 -5.98 -8.01 -12.04
N ASP A 34 -6.19 -7.84 -13.34
CA ASP A 34 -6.01 -6.55 -14.00
C ASP A 34 -7.07 -5.56 -13.52
N ILE A 35 -8.35 -5.99 -13.47
CA ILE A 35 -9.45 -5.16 -12.98
C ILE A 35 -9.30 -4.89 -11.48
N ILE A 36 -8.89 -5.89 -10.67
CA ILE A 36 -8.59 -5.70 -9.24
C ILE A 36 -7.49 -4.64 -9.04
N ALA A 37 -6.43 -4.68 -9.85
CA ALA A 37 -5.34 -3.71 -9.77
C ALA A 37 -5.78 -2.30 -10.19
N GLU A 38 -6.62 -2.19 -11.23
CA GLU A 38 -7.21 -0.91 -11.63
C GLU A 38 -8.12 -0.31 -10.56
N LEU A 39 -8.97 -1.13 -9.94
CA LEU A 39 -9.88 -0.73 -8.87
C LEU A 39 -9.11 -0.27 -7.62
N PHE A 40 -8.06 -1.01 -7.23
CA PHE A 40 -7.16 -0.60 -6.15
C PHE A 40 -6.52 0.77 -6.43
N ARG A 41 -6.02 1.00 -7.65
CA ARG A 41 -5.43 2.29 -8.03
C ARG A 41 -6.44 3.42 -7.98
N ALA A 42 -7.67 3.21 -8.47
CA ALA A 42 -8.74 4.19 -8.42
C ALA A 42 -9.02 4.66 -6.97
N VAL A 43 -9.22 3.71 -6.05
CA VAL A 43 -9.46 4.01 -4.63
C VAL A 43 -8.24 4.67 -3.98
N HIS A 44 -7.02 4.21 -4.27
CA HIS A 44 -5.78 4.80 -3.77
C HIS A 44 -5.60 6.26 -4.20
N THR A 45 -5.84 6.56 -5.49
CA THR A 45 -5.78 7.91 -6.02
C THR A 45 -6.83 8.80 -5.37
N LEU A 46 -8.08 8.31 -5.23
CA LEU A 46 -9.14 9.08 -4.59
C LEU A 46 -8.82 9.42 -3.12
N LYS A 47 -8.26 8.48 -2.36
CA LYS A 47 -7.75 8.71 -1.00
C LYS A 47 -6.61 9.72 -0.97
N GLY A 48 -5.65 9.60 -1.89
CA GLY A 48 -4.53 10.53 -2.01
C GLY A 48 -5.00 11.96 -2.25
N ASN A 49 -5.94 12.12 -3.18
CA ASN A 49 -6.53 13.39 -3.54
C ASN A 49 -7.37 13.96 -2.38
N SER A 50 -8.14 13.14 -1.67
CA SER A 50 -8.91 13.60 -0.49
C SER A 50 -8.00 14.11 0.63
N GLY A 51 -6.78 13.59 0.75
CA GLY A 51 -5.77 14.04 1.73
C GLY A 51 -5.22 15.44 1.50
N LEU A 52 -5.38 16.00 0.30
CA LEU A 52 -5.07 17.42 0.01
C LEU A 52 -6.07 18.37 0.68
N PHE A 53 -7.23 17.86 1.08
CA PHE A 53 -8.31 18.59 1.71
C PHE A 53 -8.52 18.08 3.14
N ASN A 54 -9.10 18.92 4.00
CA ASN A 54 -9.39 18.53 5.38
C ASN A 54 -10.73 17.78 5.49
N PHE A 55 -10.84 16.62 4.83
CA PHE A 55 -12.05 15.78 4.78
C PHE A 55 -11.87 14.47 5.58
N PRO A 56 -11.85 14.52 6.93
CA PRO A 56 -11.51 13.37 7.75
C PRO A 56 -12.48 12.19 7.60
N ALA A 57 -13.78 12.47 7.45
CA ALA A 57 -14.81 11.44 7.24
C ALA A 57 -14.59 10.68 5.93
N MET A 58 -14.32 11.40 4.83
CA MET A 58 -14.03 10.82 3.51
C MET A 58 -12.75 9.99 3.53
N THR A 59 -11.65 10.57 4.03
CA THR A 59 -10.35 9.90 4.09
C THR A 59 -10.38 8.62 4.92
N LYS A 60 -11.16 8.60 6.01
CA LYS A 60 -11.33 7.40 6.85
C LYS A 60 -11.96 6.23 6.08
N VAL A 61 -13.03 6.50 5.33
CA VAL A 61 -13.76 5.47 4.56
C VAL A 61 -12.92 5.00 3.38
N LEU A 62 -12.28 5.93 2.65
CA LEU A 62 -11.40 5.59 1.52
C LEU A 62 -10.20 4.74 1.95
N HIS A 63 -9.63 4.99 3.13
CA HIS A 63 -8.55 4.17 3.68
C HIS A 63 -9.04 2.75 4.01
N ALA A 64 -10.23 2.59 4.60
CA ALA A 64 -10.79 1.26 4.86
C ALA A 64 -11.07 0.48 3.56
N ALA A 65 -11.62 1.16 2.55
CA ALA A 65 -11.88 0.57 1.23
C ALA A 65 -10.58 0.16 0.52
N GLU A 66 -9.53 0.98 0.61
CA GLU A 66 -8.20 0.66 0.09
C GLU A 66 -7.60 -0.56 0.79
N ASP A 67 -7.68 -0.65 2.12
CA ASP A 67 -7.17 -1.80 2.89
C ASP A 67 -7.86 -3.10 2.46
N LEU A 68 -9.19 -3.06 2.26
CA LEU A 68 -9.95 -4.21 1.77
C LEU A 68 -9.51 -4.60 0.35
N MET A 69 -9.38 -3.64 -0.55
CA MET A 69 -8.89 -3.88 -1.91
C MET A 69 -7.43 -4.37 -1.95
N ALA A 70 -6.59 -3.91 -1.03
CA ALA A 70 -5.22 -4.39 -0.88
C ALA A 70 -5.21 -5.87 -0.46
N ALA A 71 -6.08 -6.28 0.46
CA ALA A 71 -6.21 -7.68 0.86
C ALA A 71 -6.66 -8.56 -0.32
N VAL A 72 -7.58 -8.08 -1.16
CA VAL A 72 -7.99 -8.79 -2.38
C VAL A 72 -6.86 -8.89 -3.39
N ARG A 73 -6.21 -7.77 -3.71
CA ARG A 73 -5.07 -7.71 -4.65
C ARG A 73 -3.92 -8.61 -4.23
N ASP A 74 -3.62 -8.66 -2.93
CA ASP A 74 -2.54 -9.48 -2.39
C ASP A 74 -2.92 -10.96 -2.23
N ASN A 75 -4.09 -11.38 -2.74
CA ASN A 75 -4.66 -12.73 -2.59
C ASN A 75 -4.81 -13.19 -1.13
N LYS A 76 -4.91 -12.25 -0.18
CA LYS A 76 -5.20 -12.55 1.24
C LYS A 76 -6.69 -12.76 1.48
N LEU A 77 -7.53 -12.25 0.58
CA LEU A 77 -8.98 -12.39 0.57
C LEU A 77 -9.43 -12.59 -0.89
N SER A 78 -10.33 -13.52 -1.16
CA SER A 78 -10.91 -13.65 -2.51
C SER A 78 -11.96 -12.57 -2.75
N PHE A 79 -12.02 -12.03 -3.97
CA PHE A 79 -13.11 -11.15 -4.35
C PHE A 79 -14.45 -11.91 -4.26
N SER A 80 -15.47 -11.28 -3.70
CA SER A 80 -16.79 -11.86 -3.51
C SER A 80 -17.87 -10.77 -3.49
N ALA A 81 -19.13 -11.14 -3.59
CA ALA A 81 -20.26 -10.20 -3.48
C ALA A 81 -20.20 -9.36 -2.20
N VAL A 82 -19.79 -9.97 -1.07
CA VAL A 82 -19.63 -9.25 0.21
C VAL A 82 -18.56 -8.17 0.12
N VAL A 83 -17.44 -8.44 -0.57
CA VAL A 83 -16.39 -7.44 -0.80
C VAL A 83 -16.94 -6.34 -1.70
N ALA A 84 -17.61 -6.69 -2.80
CA ALA A 84 -18.21 -5.72 -3.71
C ALA A 84 -19.20 -4.79 -2.99
N ASP A 85 -20.13 -5.33 -2.22
CA ASP A 85 -21.13 -4.58 -1.45
C ASP A 85 -20.50 -3.58 -0.48
N ASN A 86 -19.43 -3.98 0.22
CA ASN A 86 -18.72 -3.11 1.15
C ASN A 86 -17.97 -1.97 0.43
N ILE A 87 -17.40 -2.23 -0.74
CA ILE A 87 -16.78 -1.16 -1.53
C ILE A 87 -17.87 -0.24 -2.10
N PHE A 88 -19.00 -0.77 -2.57
CA PHE A 88 -20.13 0.06 -3.01
C PHE A 88 -20.65 0.96 -1.89
N GLU A 89 -20.86 0.43 -0.68
CA GLU A 89 -21.27 1.23 0.48
C GLU A 89 -20.29 2.36 0.79
N ALA A 90 -18.98 2.08 0.70
CA ALA A 90 -17.95 3.10 0.86
C ALA A 90 -18.01 4.18 -0.24
N MET A 91 -18.21 3.79 -1.49
CA MET A 91 -18.29 4.70 -2.63
C MET A 91 -19.56 5.57 -2.60
N ASP A 92 -20.71 5.00 -2.22
CA ASP A 92 -21.98 5.72 -2.07
C ASP A 92 -21.88 6.78 -0.97
N PHE A 93 -21.23 6.45 0.14
CA PHE A 93 -20.96 7.41 1.20
C PHE A 93 -20.04 8.53 0.71
N VAL A 94 -18.95 8.22 0.01
CA VAL A 94 -18.06 9.22 -0.58
C VAL A 94 -18.82 10.12 -1.57
N SER A 95 -19.73 9.58 -2.40
CA SER A 95 -20.59 10.38 -3.28
C SER A 95 -21.47 11.35 -2.48
N THR A 96 -22.06 10.91 -1.37
CA THR A 96 -22.87 11.77 -0.50
C THR A 96 -22.06 12.92 0.07
N LEU A 97 -20.81 12.66 0.49
CA LEU A 97 -19.92 13.71 0.96
C LEU A 97 -19.54 14.70 -0.15
N LEU A 98 -19.32 14.22 -1.39
CA LEU A 98 -19.04 15.08 -2.53
C LEU A 98 -20.21 15.99 -2.86
N ASP A 99 -21.46 15.51 -2.77
CA ASP A 99 -22.66 16.31 -2.98
C ASP A 99 -22.72 17.50 -1.99
N GLU A 100 -22.44 17.25 -0.71
CA GLU A 100 -22.42 18.34 0.29
C GLU A 100 -21.27 19.32 0.09
N ILE A 101 -20.09 18.83 -0.31
CA ILE A 101 -18.94 19.68 -0.61
C ILE A 101 -19.22 20.57 -1.82
N GLU A 102 -19.91 20.05 -2.84
CA GLU A 102 -20.30 20.81 -4.03
C GLU A 102 -21.32 21.91 -3.68
N ASP A 103 -22.28 21.61 -2.81
CA ASP A 103 -23.33 22.56 -2.40
C ASP A 103 -22.82 23.65 -1.45
N THR A 104 -21.97 23.27 -0.49
CA THR A 104 -21.59 24.16 0.64
C THR A 104 -20.15 24.66 0.54
N GLY A 105 -19.29 23.99 -0.23
CA GLY A 105 -17.85 24.23 -0.29
C GLY A 105 -17.06 23.69 0.91
N GLU A 106 -17.72 23.10 1.90
CA GLU A 106 -17.13 22.52 3.12
C GLU A 106 -17.75 21.16 3.40
N LEU A 107 -17.21 20.43 4.39
CA LEU A 107 -17.74 19.14 4.82
C LEU A 107 -18.14 19.21 6.29
N SER A 108 -19.40 18.94 6.61
CA SER A 108 -19.86 18.90 7.99
C SER A 108 -19.15 17.81 8.80
N THR A 109 -18.95 18.08 10.10
CA THR A 109 -18.45 17.09 11.06
C THR A 109 -19.46 16.01 11.42
N ASP A 110 -20.73 16.17 11.03
CA ASP A 110 -21.82 15.23 11.36
C ASP A 110 -21.56 13.82 10.80
N TYR A 111 -20.78 13.71 9.72
CA TYR A 111 -20.40 12.44 9.11
C TYR A 111 -19.31 11.67 9.86
N ASN A 112 -18.75 12.20 10.94
CA ASN A 112 -17.66 11.53 11.67
C ASN A 112 -18.08 10.21 12.32
N GLU A 113 -19.30 10.13 12.85
CA GLU A 113 -19.84 8.90 13.43
C GLU A 113 -20.15 7.89 12.32
N GLN A 114 -20.89 8.31 11.29
CA GLN A 114 -21.24 7.46 10.14
C GLN A 114 -20.01 6.92 9.41
N SER A 115 -18.99 7.75 9.17
CA SER A 115 -17.72 7.30 8.57
C SER A 115 -16.99 6.25 9.40
N THR A 116 -17.16 6.27 10.73
CA THR A 116 -16.59 5.25 11.61
C THR A 116 -17.32 3.93 11.45
N VAL A 117 -18.66 3.95 11.46
CA VAL A 117 -19.50 2.76 11.26
C VAL A 117 -19.19 2.10 9.92
N ILE A 118 -19.14 2.87 8.84
CA ILE A 118 -18.84 2.35 7.49
C ILE A 118 -17.42 1.79 7.43
N ALA A 119 -16.43 2.53 7.96
CA ALA A 119 -15.05 2.04 7.97
C ALA A 119 -14.87 0.76 8.79
N GLU A 120 -15.62 0.59 9.88
CA GLU A 120 -15.63 -0.64 10.68
C GLU A 120 -16.32 -1.80 9.93
N SER A 121 -17.44 -1.53 9.26
CA SER A 121 -18.13 -2.50 8.38
C SER A 121 -17.17 -3.05 7.32
N VAL A 122 -16.52 -2.16 6.57
CA VAL A 122 -15.54 -2.51 5.52
C VAL A 122 -14.37 -3.31 6.08
N LYS A 123 -13.86 -2.96 7.27
CA LYS A 123 -12.75 -3.69 7.93
C LYS A 123 -13.17 -5.05 8.46
N SER A 124 -14.44 -5.23 8.82
CA SER A 124 -14.96 -6.48 9.37
C SER A 124 -15.05 -7.61 8.35
N VAL A 125 -14.85 -7.30 7.06
CA VAL A 125 -14.83 -8.26 5.94
C VAL A 125 -13.64 -9.25 6.01
N ASN A 126 -12.81 -9.25 7.07
CA ASN A 126 -11.67 -10.15 7.20
C ASN A 126 -11.51 -10.83 8.59
N VAL A 127 -12.18 -11.97 8.80
CA VAL A 127 -11.63 -13.21 9.40
C VAL A 127 -12.45 -14.40 8.87
N PRO A 128 -11.84 -15.43 8.27
CA PRO A 128 -12.51 -16.71 8.05
C PRO A 128 -12.91 -17.34 9.39
N ASN A 129 -14.22 -17.41 9.64
CA ASN A 129 -14.79 -18.34 10.62
C ASN A 129 -14.61 -19.78 10.05
N PRO A 130 -14.11 -20.77 10.82
CA PRO A 130 -13.82 -22.12 10.31
C PRO A 130 -15.04 -22.98 9.99
N ASP A 131 -16.25 -22.44 10.01
CA ASP A 131 -17.47 -23.15 9.64
C ASP A 131 -18.10 -22.45 8.45
N LEU A 132 -17.85 -22.99 7.26
CA LEU A 132 -18.86 -23.44 6.32
C LEU A 132 -18.16 -24.13 5.14
N THR A 133 -18.23 -25.45 5.18
CA THR A 133 -17.97 -26.37 4.08
C THR A 133 -18.84 -26.04 2.87
N GLU A 134 -18.24 -25.86 1.69
CA GLU A 134 -18.49 -26.71 0.51
C GLU A 134 -17.64 -26.32 -0.72
N VAL A 135 -16.68 -27.22 -1.03
CA VAL A 135 -16.30 -27.77 -2.35
C VAL A 135 -16.33 -26.80 -3.55
N THR A 136 -15.18 -26.46 -4.14
CA THR A 136 -14.67 -27.20 -5.32
C THR A 136 -13.14 -27.19 -5.50
N LYS A 137 -12.61 -28.42 -5.56
CA LYS A 137 -11.38 -29.04 -6.11
C LYS A 137 -10.20 -28.22 -6.69
N PRO A 138 -8.98 -28.79 -6.62
CA PRO A 138 -7.73 -28.05 -6.48
C PRO A 138 -6.95 -27.87 -7.79
N HIS A 139 -6.34 -26.69 -7.96
CA HIS A 139 -5.22 -26.49 -8.88
C HIS A 139 -3.92 -26.71 -8.10
N LYS A 140 -3.15 -27.71 -8.52
CA LYS A 140 -1.78 -27.98 -8.05
C LYS A 140 -0.87 -26.91 -8.64
N GLU A 141 -0.13 -26.20 -7.80
CA GLU A 141 1.17 -25.65 -8.22
C GLU A 141 2.16 -25.58 -7.05
N ASN A 142 3.16 -26.45 -7.18
CA ASN A 142 4.52 -26.46 -6.62
C ASN A 142 4.83 -25.64 -5.37
N GLU A 143 4.98 -26.38 -4.28
CA GLU A 143 5.97 -26.09 -3.23
C GLU A 143 7.36 -25.89 -3.88
N LYS A 144 7.89 -24.67 -3.83
CA LYS A 144 9.33 -24.44 -3.93
C LYS A 144 9.88 -24.21 -2.53
N GLU A 145 10.58 -25.25 -2.09
CA GLU A 145 11.67 -25.27 -1.12
C GLU A 145 12.21 -23.90 -0.70
N VAL A 146 12.09 -23.62 0.60
CA VAL A 146 12.93 -22.65 1.31
C VAL A 146 14.33 -23.25 1.41
N SER A 147 15.18 -22.94 0.42
CA SER A 147 16.61 -23.26 0.47
C SER A 147 17.36 -22.17 1.23
N SER A 148 17.69 -22.46 2.48
CA SER A 148 18.79 -21.86 3.21
C SER A 148 20.12 -22.03 2.46
N LYS A 149 20.86 -20.94 2.23
CA LYS A 149 22.31 -20.91 1.94
C LYS A 149 22.89 -19.74 2.75
N GLU A 150 23.61 -19.97 3.84
CA GLU A 150 25.06 -20.23 3.92
C GLU A 150 25.96 -19.10 3.37
N ASN A 151 26.45 -18.28 4.30
CA ASN A 151 27.85 -17.84 4.48
C ASN A 151 28.60 -17.22 3.27
N SER A 152 28.25 -15.98 2.92
CA SER A 152 29.18 -15.03 2.30
C SER A 152 29.67 -14.07 3.38
N GLN A 153 30.99 -13.93 3.56
CA GLN A 153 31.53 -12.82 4.36
C GLN A 153 31.03 -11.51 3.75
N GLU A 154 30.10 -10.85 4.42
CA GLU A 154 29.56 -9.55 4.03
C GLU A 154 30.71 -8.54 3.96
N ASP A 155 30.88 -7.88 2.81
CA ASP A 155 31.88 -6.84 2.62
C ASP A 155 31.51 -5.60 3.46
N LEU A 156 32.31 -5.28 4.48
CA LEU A 156 32.08 -4.15 5.40
C LEU A 156 32.93 -2.92 5.07
N SER A 157 33.64 -2.92 3.93
CA SER A 157 34.58 -1.85 3.56
C SER A 157 33.92 -0.48 3.38
N ASP A 158 32.64 -0.46 3.03
CA ASP A 158 31.83 0.76 2.87
C ASP A 158 31.46 1.43 4.20
N ILE A 159 31.68 0.75 5.34
CA ILE A 159 31.22 1.21 6.66
C ILE A 159 32.34 1.99 7.33
N PRO A 160 32.12 3.25 7.77
CA PRO A 160 33.13 4.02 8.47
C PRO A 160 33.63 3.33 9.74
N GLU A 161 34.92 3.40 10.02
CA GLU A 161 35.54 2.74 11.19
C GLU A 161 34.91 3.20 12.51
N SER A 162 34.48 4.48 12.60
CA SER A 162 33.76 5.00 13.75
C SER A 162 32.43 4.27 14.02
N VAL A 163 31.69 3.93 12.96
CA VAL A 163 30.42 3.20 13.01
C VAL A 163 30.66 1.74 13.38
N LEU A 164 31.69 1.12 12.80
CA LEU A 164 32.08 -0.25 13.18
C LEU A 164 32.43 -0.35 14.67
N MET A 165 33.15 0.65 15.19
CA MET A 165 33.50 0.69 16.61
C MET A 165 32.29 0.90 17.53
N GLU A 166 31.29 1.66 17.09
CA GLU A 166 30.00 1.81 17.78
C GLU A 166 29.23 0.48 17.77
N CYS A 167 29.12 -0.17 16.62
CA CYS A 167 28.49 -1.48 16.47
C CYS A 167 29.17 -2.53 17.36
N PHE A 168 30.50 -2.53 17.45
CA PHE A 168 31.25 -3.44 18.32
C PHE A 168 30.91 -3.25 19.80
N LYS A 169 30.65 -2.02 20.25
CA LYS A 169 30.23 -1.75 21.63
C LYS A 169 28.79 -2.22 21.87
N LEU A 170 27.89 -1.92 20.95
CA LEU A 170 26.48 -2.34 21.04
C LEU A 170 26.34 -3.86 21.01
N ALA A 171 27.16 -4.55 20.19
CA ALA A 171 27.20 -6.00 20.09
C ALA A 171 27.64 -6.71 21.38
N GLN A 172 28.26 -5.99 22.34
CA GLN A 172 28.57 -6.56 23.67
C GLN A 172 27.34 -6.62 24.59
N ALA A 173 26.32 -5.81 24.34
CA ALA A 173 25.11 -5.71 25.15
C ALA A 173 23.86 -6.28 24.46
N GLY A 174 23.89 -6.46 23.15
CA GLY A 174 22.77 -6.95 22.34
C GLY A 174 23.22 -7.39 20.95
N ASN A 175 22.27 -7.56 20.02
CA ASN A 175 22.58 -7.96 18.65
C ASN A 175 22.66 -6.74 17.74
N VAL A 176 23.64 -6.73 16.84
CA VAL A 176 23.72 -5.79 15.71
C VAL A 176 23.49 -6.57 14.43
N ASN A 177 22.52 -6.11 13.64
CA ASN A 177 22.10 -6.73 12.40
C ASN A 177 22.50 -5.83 11.23
N LEU A 178 23.00 -6.46 10.16
CA LEU A 178 23.13 -5.83 8.86
C LEU A 178 21.91 -6.22 8.02
N VAL A 179 21.06 -5.25 7.73
CA VAL A 179 19.84 -5.41 6.95
C VAL A 179 20.09 -4.90 5.54
N THR A 180 19.85 -5.76 4.55
CA THR A 180 19.88 -5.39 3.14
C THR A 180 18.44 -5.25 2.65
N TYR A 181 18.06 -4.03 2.30
CA TYR A 181 16.74 -3.70 1.76
C TYR A 181 16.86 -3.39 0.27
N SER A 182 16.27 -4.26 -0.53
CA SER A 182 16.22 -4.14 -1.99
C SER A 182 14.78 -3.84 -2.41
N PRO A 183 14.40 -2.56 -2.57
CA PRO A 183 13.06 -2.15 -2.99
C PRO A 183 12.73 -2.71 -4.38
N GLU A 184 11.47 -2.88 -4.69
CA GLU A 184 11.07 -3.22 -6.05
C GLU A 184 11.39 -2.09 -7.02
N GLU A 185 11.68 -2.43 -8.28
CA GLU A 185 11.98 -1.41 -9.30
C GLU A 185 10.83 -0.44 -9.50
N SER A 186 9.59 -0.92 -9.38
CA SER A 186 8.40 -0.08 -9.49
C SER A 186 7.98 0.59 -8.18
N SER A 187 8.79 0.57 -7.12
CA SER A 187 8.43 1.11 -5.80
C SER A 187 8.00 2.58 -5.85
N PHE A 188 8.64 3.42 -6.67
CA PHE A 188 8.22 4.81 -6.86
C PHE A 188 6.81 4.94 -7.48
N TYR A 189 6.43 4.04 -8.38
CA TYR A 189 5.06 3.99 -8.93
C TYR A 189 4.02 3.52 -7.90
N LYS A 190 4.46 2.83 -6.86
CA LYS A 190 3.61 2.38 -5.74
C LYS A 190 3.47 3.45 -4.65
N GLY A 191 4.03 4.65 -4.86
CA GLY A 191 4.04 5.72 -3.86
C GLY A 191 4.89 5.39 -2.63
N GLU A 192 5.71 4.34 -2.70
CA GLU A 192 6.67 4.02 -1.67
C GLU A 192 7.84 5.00 -1.78
N ASP A 193 8.35 5.44 -0.63
CA ASP A 193 9.64 6.10 -0.55
C ASP A 193 10.64 5.10 0.05
N PRO A 194 11.40 4.38 -0.79
CA PRO A 194 12.42 3.44 -0.35
C PRO A 194 13.43 4.03 0.63
N PHE A 195 13.79 5.30 0.44
CA PHE A 195 14.76 5.97 1.31
C PHE A 195 14.16 6.24 2.69
N LEU A 196 12.92 6.72 2.74
CA LEU A 196 12.21 6.92 4.01
C LEU A 196 11.97 5.59 4.73
N PHE A 197 11.64 4.52 4.01
CA PHE A 197 11.46 3.19 4.57
C PHE A 197 12.76 2.67 5.19
N ALA A 198 13.88 2.77 4.45
CA ALA A 198 15.21 2.42 4.94
C ALA A 198 15.58 3.17 6.23
N ARG A 199 15.24 4.47 6.32
CA ARG A 199 15.51 5.29 7.52
C ARG A 199 14.63 4.96 8.73
N ARG A 200 13.50 4.28 8.54
CA ARG A 200 12.55 3.94 9.60
C ARG A 200 12.81 2.58 10.23
N ILE A 201 13.84 1.85 9.78
CA ILE A 201 14.22 0.58 10.40
C ILE A 201 14.52 0.83 11.90
N PRO A 202 13.87 0.09 12.82
CA PRO A 202 14.10 0.25 14.25
C PRO A 202 15.58 0.09 14.60
N GLY A 203 16.04 0.86 15.59
CA GLY A 203 17.43 0.79 16.06
C GLY A 203 18.47 1.15 15.00
N PHE A 204 18.11 1.95 13.99
CA PHE A 204 19.01 2.45 12.94
C PHE A 204 20.28 3.08 13.54
N ILE A 205 21.44 2.57 13.12
CA ILE A 205 22.77 3.09 13.48
C ILE A 205 23.37 3.83 12.28
N TRP A 206 23.35 3.18 11.12
CA TRP A 206 23.98 3.67 9.89
C TRP A 206 23.31 3.04 8.67
N GLY A 207 23.37 3.71 7.53
CA GLY A 207 22.99 3.09 6.27
C GLY A 207 23.61 3.77 5.05
N THR A 208 23.69 3.03 3.96
CA THR A 208 24.15 3.50 2.65
C THR A 208 23.23 2.99 1.55
N ALA A 209 23.27 3.65 0.39
CA ALA A 209 22.58 3.23 -0.82
C ALA A 209 23.60 2.91 -1.91
N ARG A 210 23.42 1.80 -2.62
CA ARG A 210 24.22 1.38 -3.78
C ARG A 210 23.33 1.01 -4.94
N GLY A 211 23.84 1.06 -6.17
CA GLY A 211 23.13 0.48 -7.30
C GLY A 211 23.12 -1.04 -7.20
N LYS A 212 22.00 -1.70 -7.48
CA LYS A 212 21.91 -3.17 -7.64
C LYS A 212 22.77 -3.65 -8.80
N GLU A 213 22.84 -2.82 -9.83
CA GLU A 213 23.66 -2.97 -11.02
C GLU A 213 24.46 -1.67 -11.24
N PRO A 214 25.52 -1.68 -12.07
CA PRO A 214 26.18 -0.45 -12.50
C PRO A 214 25.16 0.52 -13.06
N TRP A 215 25.25 1.79 -12.67
CA TRP A 215 24.32 2.81 -13.12
C TRP A 215 24.34 2.91 -14.66
N PRO A 216 23.17 2.91 -15.32
CA PRO A 216 23.10 3.13 -16.76
C PRO A 216 23.60 4.55 -17.10
N SER A 217 23.87 4.78 -18.38
CA SER A 217 24.15 6.14 -18.85
C SER A 217 22.96 7.08 -18.55
N LEU A 218 23.22 8.39 -18.43
CA LEU A 218 22.14 9.36 -18.13
C LEU A 218 21.02 9.34 -19.18
N GLU A 219 21.32 8.95 -20.42
CA GLU A 219 20.35 8.86 -21.51
C GLU A 219 19.44 7.63 -21.38
N GLU A 220 19.93 6.56 -20.76
CA GLU A 220 19.22 5.30 -20.53
C GLU A 220 18.60 5.21 -19.12
N MET A 221 18.84 6.23 -18.29
CA MET A 221 18.38 6.26 -16.91
C MET A 221 16.89 6.55 -16.85
N ASP A 222 16.12 5.58 -16.34
CA ASP A 222 14.71 5.73 -16.04
C ASP A 222 14.54 6.21 -14.59
N CYS A 223 14.13 7.47 -14.41
CA CYS A 223 13.95 8.08 -13.10
C CYS A 223 12.80 7.48 -12.28
N TYR A 224 11.96 6.65 -12.88
CA TYR A 224 10.87 5.97 -12.20
C TYR A 224 11.19 4.52 -11.85
N ARG A 225 12.34 3.99 -12.27
CA ARG A 225 12.82 2.66 -11.86
C ARG A 225 13.80 2.77 -10.70
N CYS A 226 13.42 2.17 -9.58
CA CYS A 226 14.26 2.05 -8.40
C CYS A 226 15.33 0.96 -8.61
N THR A 227 16.54 1.39 -8.94
CA THR A 227 17.71 0.51 -9.11
C THR A 227 18.64 0.53 -7.90
N VAL A 228 18.21 1.14 -6.79
CA VAL A 228 18.99 1.23 -5.54
C VAL A 228 18.73 0.05 -4.62
N GLU A 229 19.76 -0.33 -3.87
CA GLU A 229 19.70 -1.22 -2.72
C GLU A 229 20.26 -0.47 -1.51
N PHE A 230 19.61 -0.61 -0.36
CA PHE A 230 20.03 -0.03 0.89
C PHE A 230 20.68 -1.08 1.78
N ARG A 231 21.83 -0.74 2.37
CA ARG A 231 22.46 -1.53 3.45
C ARG A 231 22.39 -0.73 4.73
N ILE A 232 21.87 -1.33 5.78
CA ILE A 232 21.49 -0.65 7.01
C ILE A 232 22.01 -1.46 8.19
N LEU A 233 22.77 -0.82 9.07
CA LEU A 233 23.13 -1.36 10.38
C LEU A 233 22.05 -0.95 11.38
N SER A 234 21.52 -1.93 12.09
CA SER A 234 20.48 -1.75 13.10
C SER A 234 20.82 -2.57 14.35
N SER A 235 20.46 -2.05 15.52
CA SER A 235 20.49 -2.78 16.79
C SER A 235 19.08 -3.20 17.22
N THR A 236 18.98 -4.37 17.84
CA THR A 236 17.74 -4.91 18.43
C THR A 236 17.89 -5.12 19.92
#